data_AF-A0A6L4AV09-F1
#
_entry.id   AF-A0A6L4AV09-F1
#
_cell.length_a   1.000
_cell.length_b   1.000
_cell.length_c   1.000
_cell.angle_alpha   90.00
_cell.angle_beta   90.00
_cell.angle_gamma   90.00
#
_symmetry.space_group_name_H-M   'P 1'
#
loop_
_entity.id
_entity.type
_entity.pdbx_description
1 polymer ?
#
loop_
_entity_poly.entity_id
_entity_poly.type
_entity_poly.pdbx_seq_one_letter_code
_entity_poly.pdbx_strand_id
1 'polypeptide(L)'
;MPLLSGRTPARAAALWAFLLHTAAVLWIHFRWQPGLGDGVLAWMDFPLSLLWGHLSGGPFLAFSLLAGGALWAVLAAGLTRLVGRLARPDGPPAPGR
;
A
#
# COMPACT_ATOMS: atom_id res chain seq x y z
N MET A 1 -28.90 -10.09 10.87
CA MET A 1 -27.44 -10.31 10.83
C MET A 1 -26.76 -9.03 11.26
N PRO A 2 -25.90 -9.07 12.29
CA PRO A 2 -25.41 -7.86 12.93
C PRO A 2 -24.45 -7.12 11.99
N LEU A 3 -24.63 -5.79 12.01
CA LEU A 3 -23.87 -4.78 11.30
C LEU A 3 -22.37 -4.99 11.50
N LEU A 4 -21.63 -5.27 10.42
CA LEU A 4 -20.18 -5.26 10.43
C LEU A 4 -19.69 -3.84 10.77
N SER A 5 -19.23 -3.69 12.01
CA SER A 5 -18.57 -2.51 12.56
C SER A 5 -17.57 -1.87 11.59
N GLY A 6 -17.94 -0.72 11.04
CA GLY A 6 -17.15 0.52 11.15
C GLY A 6 -15.79 0.63 10.45
N ARG A 7 -15.35 -0.32 9.61
CA ARG A 7 -14.18 -0.12 8.74
C ARG A 7 -14.60 -0.13 7.28
N THR A 8 -14.61 1.06 6.66
CA THR A 8 -14.74 1.17 5.20
C THR A 8 -13.70 0.25 4.54
N PRO A 9 -14.05 -0.58 3.56
CA PRO A 9 -13.15 -1.57 2.95
C PRO A 9 -11.82 -0.95 2.48
N ALA A 10 -11.85 0.32 2.03
CA ALA A 10 -10.66 1.10 1.69
C ALA A 10 -9.67 1.28 2.86
N ARG A 11 -10.16 1.44 4.10
CA ARG A 11 -9.30 1.55 5.30
C ARG A 11 -8.63 0.22 5.63
N ALA A 12 -9.36 -0.88 5.48
CA ALA A 12 -8.79 -2.21 5.68
C ALA A 12 -7.73 -2.51 4.61
N ALA A 13 -8.01 -2.19 3.34
CA ALA A 13 -7.05 -2.32 2.26
C ALA A 13 -5.79 -1.48 2.48
N ALA A 14 -5.94 -0.22 2.93
CA ALA A 14 -4.81 0.65 3.26
C ALA A 14 -3.92 0.04 4.35
N LEU A 15 -4.52 -0.46 5.43
CA LEU A 15 -3.80 -1.06 6.54
C LEU A 15 -3.05 -2.32 6.10
N TRP A 16 -3.72 -3.20 5.35
CA TRP A 16 -3.10 -4.44 4.86
C TRP A 16 -1.96 -4.16 3.88
N ALA A 17 -2.14 -3.21 2.97
CA ALA A 17 -1.08 -2.81 2.04
C ALA A 17 0.13 -2.23 2.77
N PHE A 18 -0.09 -1.37 3.77
CA PHE A 18 0.98 -0.85 4.62
C PHE A 18 1.75 -1.96 5.34
N LEU A 19 1.04 -2.89 5.97
CA LEU A 19 1.65 -4.00 6.72
C LEU A 19 2.42 -4.96 5.81
N LEU A 20 1.84 -5.31 4.65
CA LEU A 20 2.50 -6.18 3.67
C LEU A 20 3.75 -5.52 3.09
N HIS A 21 3.67 -4.23 2.76
CA HIS A 21 4.83 -3.45 2.32
C HIS A 21 5.91 -3.43 3.39
N THR A 22 5.56 -3.06 4.62
CA THR A 22 6.49 -3.05 5.77
C THR A 22 7.18 -4.41 5.95
N ALA A 23 6.41 -5.50 5.93
CA ALA A 23 6.94 -6.85 6.06
C ALA A 23 7.89 -7.21 4.90
N ALA A 24 7.54 -6.83 3.66
CA ALA A 24 8.38 -7.06 2.50
C ALA A 24 9.68 -6.26 2.56
N VAL A 25 9.63 -4.98 2.93
CA VAL A 25 10.81 -4.12 3.09
C VAL A 25 11.77 -4.70 4.14
N LEU A 26 11.25 -5.06 5.32
CA LEU A 26 12.06 -5.67 6.38
C LEU A 26 12.64 -7.02 5.94
N TRP A 27 11.85 -7.85 5.25
CA TRP A 27 12.32 -9.14 4.74
C TRP A 27 13.47 -8.95 3.75
N ILE A 28 13.36 -8.02 2.80
CA ILE A 28 14.42 -7.70 1.85
C ILE A 28 15.66 -7.19 2.59
N HIS A 29 15.49 -6.20 3.47
CA HIS A 29 16.61 -5.60 4.21
C HIS A 29 17.42 -6.63 5.01
N PHE A 30 16.76 -7.58 5.67
CA PHE A 30 17.45 -8.57 6.52
C PHE A 30 17.90 -9.83 5.81
N ARG A 31 17.35 -10.16 4.63
CA ARG A 31 17.64 -11.44 3.94
C ARG A 31 18.48 -11.29 2.68
N TRP A 32 18.54 -10.09 2.11
CA TRP A 32 19.24 -9.87 0.85
C TRP A 32 20.68 -9.39 1.09
N GLN A 33 21.53 -9.60 0.08
CA GLN A 33 22.91 -9.12 0.12
C GLN A 33 22.95 -7.59 0.14
N PRO A 34 23.89 -6.99 0.90
CA PRO A 34 24.11 -5.54 0.88
C PRO A 34 24.31 -5.02 -0.55
N GLY A 35 23.61 -3.93 -0.90
CA GLY A 35 23.64 -3.32 -2.24
C GLY A 35 22.56 -3.81 -3.21
N LEU A 36 22.24 -5.11 -3.24
CA LEU A 36 21.10 -5.62 -4.01
C LEU A 36 19.76 -5.27 -3.35
N GLY A 37 19.71 -5.34 -2.01
CA GLY A 37 18.51 -5.00 -1.23
C GLY A 37 18.05 -3.55 -1.46
N ASP A 38 18.96 -2.58 -1.36
CA ASP A 38 18.63 -1.15 -1.52
C ASP A 38 18.09 -0.86 -2.93
N GLY A 39 18.63 -1.51 -3.97
CA GLY A 39 18.12 -1.38 -5.33
C GLY A 39 16.69 -1.92 -5.49
N VAL A 40 16.38 -3.08 -4.89
CA VAL A 40 15.02 -3.65 -4.92
C VAL A 40 14.03 -2.77 -4.17
N LEU A 41 14.41 -2.28 -3.00
CA LEU A 41 13.61 -1.35 -2.21
C LEU A 41 13.33 -0.06 -2.99
N ALA A 42 14.34 0.49 -3.69
CA ALA A 42 14.17 1.68 -4.52
C ALA A 42 13.15 1.43 -5.65
N TRP A 43 13.14 0.24 -6.24
CA TRP A 43 12.14 -0.15 -7.24
C TRP A 43 10.74 -0.33 -6.67
N MET A 44 10.61 -0.92 -5.48
CA MET A 44 9.32 -1.10 -4.81
C MET A 44 8.62 0.22 -4.48
N ASP A 45 9.40 1.26 -4.19
CA ASP A 45 8.90 2.58 -3.80
C ASP A 45 8.96 3.60 -4.95
N PHE A 46 9.21 3.17 -6.18
CA PHE A 46 9.25 4.05 -7.34
C PHE A 46 7.86 4.64 -7.65
N PRO A 47 7.73 5.93 -8.03
CA PRO A 47 8.80 6.91 -8.26
C PRO A 47 9.22 7.68 -6.99
N LEU A 48 8.58 7.44 -5.85
CA LEU A 48 8.82 8.18 -4.62
C LEU A 48 10.27 8.05 -4.14
N SER A 49 10.87 6.88 -4.35
CA SER A 49 12.28 6.60 -4.07
C SER A 49 13.27 7.57 -4.70
N LEU A 50 12.93 8.27 -5.79
CA LEU A 50 13.79 9.30 -6.39
C LEU A 50 14.08 10.47 -5.44
N LEU A 51 13.19 10.75 -4.48
CA LEU A 51 13.35 11.83 -3.51
C LEU A 51 14.41 11.52 -2.44
N TRP A 52 14.69 10.24 -2.18
CA TRP A 52 15.63 9.77 -1.16
C TRP A 52 16.63 8.74 -1.67
N GLY A 53 16.74 8.53 -2.98
CA GLY A 53 17.67 7.56 -3.58
C GLY A 53 19.15 7.91 -3.39
N HIS A 54 19.45 9.12 -2.92
CA HIS A 54 20.78 9.53 -2.49
C HIS A 54 21.14 9.04 -1.08
N LEU A 55 20.17 8.57 -0.30
CA LEU A 55 20.37 7.97 1.01
C LEU A 55 20.74 6.49 0.87
N SER A 56 21.47 5.95 1.85
CA SER A 56 21.79 4.53 1.93
C SER A 56 21.63 4.01 3.36
N GLY A 57 21.51 2.68 3.51
CA GLY A 57 21.43 2.04 4.82
C GLY A 57 20.20 2.46 5.66
N GLY A 58 20.42 2.80 6.93
CA GLY A 58 19.36 3.08 7.90
C GLY A 58 18.39 4.21 7.51
N PRO A 59 18.88 5.40 7.08
CA PRO A 59 18.01 6.47 6.60
C PRO A 59 17.16 6.05 5.39
N PHE A 60 17.76 5.35 4.42
CA PHE A 60 17.03 4.85 3.26
C PHE A 60 15.91 3.87 3.66
N LEU A 61 16.21 2.94 4.57
CA LEU A 61 15.21 2.04 5.14
C LEU A 61 14.06 2.79 5.83
N ALA A 62 14.36 3.82 6.63
CA ALA A 62 13.34 4.59 7.33
C ALA A 62 12.38 5.29 6.36
N PHE A 63 12.90 5.91 5.29
CA PHE A 63 12.07 6.52 4.25
C PHE A 63 11.25 5.49 3.47
N SER A 64 11.84 4.34 3.15
CA SER A 64 11.11 3.23 2.51
C SER A 64 9.91 2.79 3.36
N LEU A 65 10.13 2.53 4.66
CA LEU A 65 9.06 2.11 5.57
C LEU A 65 7.94 3.16 5.72
N LEU A 66 8.29 4.44 5.87
CA LEU A 66 7.32 5.49 6.13
C LEU A 66 6.64 5.97 4.85
N ALA A 67 7.44 6.46 3.89
CA ALA A 67 6.93 7.10 2.68
C ALA A 67 6.47 6.06 1.65
N GLY A 68 7.24 4.98 1.47
CA GLY A 68 6.83 3.84 0.64
C GLY A 68 5.57 3.17 1.21
N GLY A 69 5.55 2.88 2.52
CA GLY A 69 4.37 2.32 3.17
C GLY A 69 3.13 3.20 3.01
N ALA A 70 3.26 4.52 3.18
CA ALA A 70 2.17 5.47 2.97
C ALA A 70 1.67 5.48 1.52
N LEU A 71 2.58 5.44 0.53
CA LEU A 71 2.22 5.35 -0.89
C LEU A 71 1.36 4.12 -1.17
N TRP A 72 1.80 2.94 -0.73
CA TRP A 72 1.08 1.69 -0.93
C TRP A 72 -0.29 1.68 -0.23
N ALA A 73 -0.38 2.26 0.97
CA ALA A 73 -1.65 2.42 1.68
C ALA A 73 -2.64 3.30 0.90
N VAL A 74 -2.18 4.42 0.36
CA VAL A 74 -3.00 5.35 -0.46
C VAL A 74 -3.44 4.68 -1.76
N LEU A 75 -2.54 3.99 -2.45
CA LEU A 75 -2.85 3.26 -3.68
C LEU A 75 -3.91 2.18 -3.44
N ALA A 76 -3.74 1.35 -2.41
CA ALA A 76 -4.70 0.31 -2.08
C ALA A 76 -6.07 0.89 -1.70
N ALA A 77 -6.11 1.97 -0.92
CA ALA A 77 -7.35 2.67 -0.59
C ALA A 77 -8.03 3.24 -1.84
N GLY A 78 -7.26 3.88 -2.72
CA GLY A 78 -7.73 4.46 -3.98
C GLY A 78 -8.29 3.41 -4.93
N LEU A 79 -7.56 2.32 -5.16
CA LEU A 79 -7.99 1.19 -5.97
C LEU A 79 -9.26 0.54 -5.39
N THR A 80 -9.31 0.32 -4.08
CA THR A 80 -10.50 -0.25 -3.43
C THR A 80 -11.73 0.64 -3.62
N ARG A 81 -11.56 1.97 -3.52
CA ARG A 81 -12.64 2.93 -3.78
C ARG A 81 -13.06 2.92 -5.25
N LEU A 82 -12.10 2.87 -6.18
CA LEU A 82 -12.37 2.85 -7.61
C LEU A 82 -13.14 1.59 -8.00
N VAL A 83 -12.66 0.41 -7.57
CA VAL A 83 -13.35 -0.87 -7.78
C VAL A 83 -14.75 -0.84 -7.17
N GLY A 84 -14.88 -0.32 -5.94
CA GLY A 84 -16.20 -0.17 -5.30
C GLY A 84 -17.15 0.79 -6.03
N ARG A 85 -16.64 1.75 -6.82
CA ARG A 85 -17.45 2.61 -7.68
C ARG A 85 -17.86 1.89 -8.96
N LEU A 86 -16.92 1.23 -9.64
CA LEU A 86 -17.17 0.51 -10.89
C LEU A 86 -18.04 -0.73 -10.71
N ALA A 87 -18.00 -1.35 -9.53
CA ALA A 87 -18.80 -2.53 -9.20
C ALA A 87 -20.23 -2.19 -8.75
N ARG A 88 -20.57 -0.91 -8.54
CA ARG A 88 -21.96 -0.51 -8.30
C ARG A 88 -22.67 -0.50 -9.66
N PRO A 89 -23.67 -1.36 -9.89
CA PRO A 89 -24.44 -1.29 -11.10
C PRO A 89 -25.18 0.05 -11.14
N ASP A 90 -25.08 0.79 -12.24
CA ASP A 90 -25.92 1.94 -12.57
C ASP A 90 -27.37 1.51 -12.89
N GLY A 91 -27.89 0.54 -12.15
CA GLY A 91 -29.25 0.04 -12.32
C GLY A 91 -30.22 0.90 -11.52
N PRO A 92 -31.32 1.40 -12.13
CA PRO A 92 -32.38 2.02 -11.35
C PRO A 92 -32.84 1.04 -10.26
N PRO A 93 -33.23 1.52 -9.07
CA PRO A 93 -33.80 0.66 -8.05
C PRO A 93 -34.93 -0.14 -8.70
N ALA A 94 -34.80 -1.47 -8.72
CA ALA A 94 -35.85 -2.34 -9.21
C ALA A 94 -37.14 -1.94 -8.48
N PRO A 95 -38.23 -1.57 -9.19
CA PRO A 95 -39.47 -1.23 -8.53
C PRO A 95 -39.88 -2.42 -7.65
N GLY A 96 -40.15 -2.10 -6.38
CA GLY A 96 -40.42 -3.07 -5.33
C GLY A 96 -41.43 -4.13 -5.77
N ARG A 97 -41.09 -5.37 -5.47
CA ARG A 97 -42.05 -6.45 -5.31
C ARG A 97 -42.18 -6.76 -3.83
#